data_AF-A0A9X3FS30-F1
#
_entry.id   AF-A0A9X3FS30-F1
#
_cell.length_a   1.000
_cell.length_b   1.000
_cell.length_c   1.000
_cell.angle_alpha   90.00
_cell.angle_beta   90.00
_cell.angle_gamma   90.00
#
_symmetry.space_group_name_H-M   'P 1'
#
loop_
_entity.id
_entity.type
_entity.pdbx_description
1 polymer ?
#
loop_
_entity_poly.entity_id
_entity_poly.type
_entity_poly.pdbx_seq_one_letter_code
_entity_poly.pdbx_strand_id
1 'polypeptide(L)'
;MDQTLISQIVEGASGDVPVAQLLRKVKVMASRLQTQELASWVSHELDGYPDAVELPPYRGPFNIHVLGHFVGPFGAELKNWPIASGSFPADWQDSGLFKLTLYQSVAELADLASQETTNLAWTGDTVRMYNWAVQSGRIARVVREDFALATASRPVARHIFTGALDAVRNRILDLALELERLAPEAVQLDAPPSARAEAAQVVNNFHLFGPSNLAVSSSNFSQSLNLSLPEIGDFASLSRYLSELGLPDAQIDNLEAALEEDVAAGAPSNVPGPRVRAWLESIRQVGTGATGGLIVEGVTAGLGAFFGT
;
A
#
# COMPACT_ATOMS: atom_id res chain seq x y z
N MET A 1 11.46 26.51 29.32
CA MET A 1 11.71 25.10 28.98
C MET A 1 11.24 24.96 27.56
N ASP A 2 12.14 24.96 26.59
CA ASP A 2 11.76 24.81 25.18
C ASP A 2 11.18 23.41 24.99
N GLN A 3 9.86 23.32 24.86
CA GLN A 3 9.21 22.07 24.45
C GLN A 3 9.75 21.70 23.08
N THR A 4 10.41 20.55 22.98
CA THR A 4 10.86 20.02 21.70
C THR A 4 9.63 19.78 20.81
N LEU A 5 9.79 19.95 19.49
CA LEU A 5 8.69 19.74 18.54
C LEU A 5 8.08 18.33 18.69
N ILE A 6 8.89 17.35 19.07
CA ILE A 6 8.48 15.97 19.36
C ILE A 6 7.50 15.95 20.55
N SER A 7 7.83 16.58 21.69
CA SER A 7 6.94 16.61 22.85
C SER A 7 5.58 17.26 22.54
N GLN A 8 5.55 18.29 21.67
CA GLN A 8 4.28 18.90 21.24
C GLN A 8 3.44 17.97 20.36
N ILE A 9 4.08 17.10 19.58
CA ILE A 9 3.39 16.09 18.75
C ILE A 9 2.85 14.98 19.65
N VAL A 10 3.64 14.49 20.61
CA VAL A 10 3.22 13.46 21.58
C VAL A 10 2.04 13.96 22.43
N GLU A 11 2.13 15.17 22.98
CA GLU A 11 1.06 15.78 23.78
C GLU A 11 -0.21 15.99 22.93
N GLY A 12 -0.05 16.49 21.70
CA GLY A 12 -1.16 16.73 20.80
C GLY A 12 -1.83 15.44 20.30
N ALA A 13 -1.06 14.38 20.06
CA ALA A 13 -1.59 13.08 19.64
C ALA A 13 -2.31 12.36 20.79
N SER A 14 -1.84 12.54 22.03
CA SER A 14 -2.49 12.02 23.25
C SER A 14 -3.75 12.81 23.65
N GLY A 15 -3.90 14.04 23.15
CA GLY A 15 -5.04 14.90 23.39
C GLY A 15 -6.05 14.96 22.24
N ASP A 16 -6.95 15.93 22.30
CA ASP A 16 -8.05 16.13 21.33
C ASP A 16 -7.68 17.08 20.18
N VAL A 17 -6.39 17.21 19.86
CA VAL A 17 -5.95 18.08 18.76
C VAL A 17 -6.39 17.47 17.43
N PRO A 18 -7.01 18.22 16.51
CA PRO A 18 -7.40 17.69 15.19
C PRO A 18 -6.21 17.13 14.42
N VAL A 19 -6.39 15.97 13.77
CA VAL A 19 -5.32 15.25 13.05
C VAL A 19 -4.63 16.14 12.01
N ALA A 20 -5.38 16.98 11.30
CA ALA A 20 -4.81 17.94 10.35
C ALA A 20 -3.81 18.93 10.98
N GLN A 21 -4.03 19.36 12.22
CA GLN A 21 -3.08 20.24 12.92
C GLN A 21 -1.82 19.48 13.32
N LEU A 22 -1.95 18.22 13.77
CA LEU A 22 -0.82 17.35 14.07
C LEU A 22 0.03 17.10 12.83
N LEU A 23 -0.60 16.74 11.71
CA LEU A 23 0.08 16.51 10.43
C LEU A 23 0.85 17.74 9.95
N ARG A 24 0.34 18.96 10.16
CA ARG A 24 1.11 20.18 9.84
C ARG A 24 2.39 20.30 10.67
N LYS A 25 2.38 19.89 11.95
CA LYS A 25 3.59 19.82 12.78
C LYS A 25 4.55 18.74 12.29
N VAL A 26 4.01 17.57 11.91
CA VAL A 26 4.78 16.49 11.30
C VAL A 26 5.39 16.92 9.95
N LYS A 27 4.71 17.78 9.16
CA LYS A 27 5.27 18.35 7.92
C LYS A 27 6.51 19.19 8.19
N VAL A 28 6.48 20.02 9.24
CA VAL A 28 7.65 20.81 9.67
C VAL A 28 8.78 19.88 10.12
N MET A 29 8.46 18.82 10.87
CA MET A 29 9.43 17.80 11.28
C MET A 29 10.06 17.10 10.07
N ALA A 30 9.26 16.64 9.11
CA ALA A 30 9.72 15.98 7.89
C ALA A 30 10.69 16.87 7.09
N SER A 31 10.39 18.17 7.00
CA SER A 31 11.28 19.13 6.34
C SER A 31 12.62 19.31 7.06
N ARG A 32 12.65 19.20 8.39
CA ARG A 32 13.89 19.30 9.19
C ARG A 32 14.74 18.04 9.11
N LEU A 33 14.08 16.88 9.09
CA LEU A 33 14.71 15.56 8.95
C LEU A 33 15.14 15.25 7.51
N GLN A 34 14.68 16.04 6.53
CA GLN A 34 14.93 15.85 5.10
C GLN A 34 14.47 14.48 4.59
N THR A 35 13.39 13.94 5.17
CA THR A 35 12.83 12.65 4.77
C THR A 35 11.69 12.83 3.78
N GLN A 36 11.95 12.46 2.51
CA GLN A 36 10.99 12.63 1.43
C GLN A 36 9.75 11.74 1.59
N GLU A 37 9.91 10.52 2.11
CA GLU A 37 8.79 9.58 2.30
C GLU A 37 7.76 10.12 3.30
N LEU A 38 8.22 10.61 4.44
CA LEU A 38 7.35 11.23 5.44
C LEU A 38 6.69 12.50 4.90
N ALA A 39 7.43 13.34 4.17
CA ALA A 39 6.86 14.54 3.58
C ALA A 39 5.77 14.22 2.54
N SER A 40 5.97 13.16 1.75
CA SER A 40 5.00 12.65 0.77
C SER A 40 3.74 12.11 1.46
N TRP A 41 3.92 11.23 2.45
CA TRP A 41 2.82 10.69 3.25
C TRP A 41 1.99 11.79 3.92
N VAL A 42 2.63 12.74 4.60
CA VAL A 42 1.93 13.87 5.24
C VAL A 42 1.16 14.70 4.21
N SER A 43 1.72 14.90 3.02
CA SER A 43 1.05 15.66 1.96
C SER A 43 -0.16 14.90 1.43
N HIS A 44 -0.07 13.60 1.19
CA HIS A 44 -1.23 12.79 0.80
C HIS A 44 -2.31 12.73 1.89
N GLU A 45 -1.92 12.68 3.16
CA GLU A 45 -2.89 12.72 4.26
C GLU A 45 -3.61 14.08 4.35
N LEU A 46 -2.90 15.19 4.10
CA LEU A 46 -3.45 16.55 4.17
C LEU A 46 -4.25 16.96 2.92
N ASP A 47 -3.79 16.57 1.74
CA ASP A 47 -4.30 17.06 0.45
C ASP A 47 -5.18 15.99 -0.25
N GLY A 48 -5.13 14.74 0.21
CA GLY A 48 -5.79 13.59 -0.43
C GLY A 48 -4.83 12.76 -1.28
N TYR A 49 -5.22 11.53 -1.54
CA TYR A 49 -4.44 10.55 -2.31
C TYR A 49 -4.83 10.59 -3.80
N PRO A 50 -3.85 10.66 -4.72
CA PRO A 50 -4.09 10.46 -6.15
C PRO A 50 -4.45 9.00 -6.48
N ASP A 51 -5.20 8.78 -7.56
CA ASP A 51 -5.67 7.44 -7.98
C ASP A 51 -4.54 6.43 -8.28
N ALA A 52 -3.35 6.92 -8.63
CA ALA A 52 -2.20 6.09 -9.01
C ALA A 52 -1.28 5.71 -7.83
N VAL A 53 -1.60 6.14 -6.61
CA VAL A 53 -0.75 5.95 -5.43
C VAL A 53 -1.29 4.78 -4.61
N GLU A 54 -0.38 3.92 -4.14
CA GLU A 54 -0.73 2.86 -3.21
C GLU A 54 -1.19 3.44 -1.88
N LEU A 55 -2.33 2.96 -1.42
CA LEU A 55 -2.96 3.48 -0.22
C LEU A 55 -2.54 2.69 1.01
N PRO A 56 -2.35 3.37 2.15
CA PRO A 56 -2.16 2.66 3.41
C PRO A 56 -3.37 1.76 3.75
N PRO A 57 -3.17 0.60 4.40
CA PRO A 57 -4.23 -0.38 4.70
C PRO A 57 -5.43 0.17 5.47
N TYR A 58 -5.22 1.20 6.29
CA TYR A 58 -6.28 1.88 7.05
C TYR A 58 -7.16 2.80 6.19
N ARG A 59 -6.82 2.98 4.90
CA ARG A 59 -7.67 3.66 3.91
C ARG A 59 -8.58 2.68 3.15
N GLY A 60 -8.48 1.37 3.40
CA GLY A 60 -9.30 0.32 2.80
C GLY A 60 -8.47 -0.67 1.97
N PRO A 61 -9.14 -1.51 1.15
CA PRO A 61 -10.57 -1.50 0.87
C PRO A 61 -11.42 -2.04 2.03
N PHE A 62 -12.52 -1.35 2.33
CA PHE A 62 -13.54 -1.79 3.29
C PHE A 62 -14.73 -2.41 2.56
N ASN A 63 -15.22 -3.55 3.04
CA ASN A 63 -16.45 -4.15 2.52
C ASN A 63 -17.66 -3.36 3.01
N ILE A 64 -18.48 -2.88 2.07
CA ILE A 64 -19.68 -2.10 2.37
C ILE A 64 -20.89 -2.71 1.67
N HIS A 65 -22.03 -2.65 2.33
CA HIS A 65 -23.28 -3.12 1.75
C HIS A 65 -23.89 -2.04 0.86
N VAL A 66 -24.58 -2.49 -0.19
CA VAL A 66 -25.27 -1.61 -1.14
C VAL A 66 -26.77 -1.79 -0.96
N LEU A 67 -27.48 -0.68 -0.88
CA LEU A 67 -28.93 -0.63 -0.80
C LEU A 67 -29.49 -0.02 -2.08
N GLY A 68 -30.41 -0.73 -2.73
CA GLY A 68 -31.11 -0.29 -3.92
C GLY A 68 -32.50 0.25 -3.62
N HIS A 69 -32.89 1.27 -4.36
CA HIS A 69 -34.28 1.70 -4.53
C HIS A 69 -34.75 1.21 -5.89
N PHE A 70 -35.71 0.30 -5.89
CA PHE A 70 -36.29 -0.28 -7.10
C PHE A 70 -37.69 0.28 -7.33
N VAL A 71 -38.02 0.52 -8.59
CA VAL A 71 -39.33 1.01 -9.01
C VAL A 71 -39.92 0.01 -10.00
N GLY A 72 -41.19 -0.31 -9.81
CA GLY A 72 -41.96 -1.25 -10.62
C GLY A 72 -43.26 -0.64 -11.16
N PRO A 73 -44.11 -1.47 -11.79
CA PRO A 73 -45.35 -1.02 -12.42
C PRO A 73 -46.34 -0.48 -11.39
N PHE A 74 -47.26 0.36 -11.87
CA PHE A 74 -48.32 0.98 -11.05
C PHE A 74 -47.80 1.79 -9.83
N GLY A 75 -46.55 2.28 -9.89
CA GLY A 75 -45.94 3.05 -8.81
C GLY A 75 -45.47 2.21 -7.62
N ALA A 76 -45.28 0.89 -7.80
CA ALA A 76 -44.70 0.05 -6.78
C ALA A 76 -43.23 0.42 -6.54
N GLU A 77 -42.82 0.54 -5.28
CA GLU A 77 -41.45 0.90 -4.90
C GLU A 77 -40.92 -0.06 -3.84
N LEU A 78 -39.66 -0.47 -3.97
CA LEU A 78 -38.91 -1.20 -2.94
C LEU A 78 -37.70 -0.37 -2.53
N LYS A 79 -37.73 0.16 -1.30
CA LYS A 79 -36.69 1.03 -0.75
C LYS A 79 -35.76 0.22 0.14
N ASN A 80 -34.47 0.60 0.14
CA ASN A 80 -33.42 0.01 0.97
C ASN A 80 -33.28 -1.51 0.79
N TRP A 81 -33.50 -2.02 -0.43
CA TRP A 81 -33.38 -3.44 -0.72
C TRP A 81 -31.90 -3.82 -0.86
N PRO A 82 -31.39 -4.83 -0.14
CA PRO A 82 -29.98 -5.17 -0.20
C PRO A 82 -29.61 -5.74 -1.57
N ILE A 83 -28.52 -5.22 -2.15
CA ILE A 83 -27.89 -5.77 -3.35
C ILE A 83 -26.67 -6.56 -2.90
N ALA A 84 -26.78 -7.89 -2.93
CA ALA A 84 -25.69 -8.77 -2.53
C ALA A 84 -24.61 -8.85 -3.61
N SER A 85 -23.35 -8.64 -3.22
CA SER A 85 -22.18 -8.76 -4.12
C SER A 85 -22.10 -10.13 -4.78
N GLY A 86 -22.49 -11.20 -4.10
CA GLY A 86 -22.51 -12.57 -4.66
C GLY A 86 -23.44 -12.75 -5.87
N SER A 87 -24.32 -11.79 -6.17
CA SER A 87 -25.15 -11.83 -7.39
C SER A 87 -24.36 -11.41 -8.65
N PHE A 88 -23.17 -10.86 -8.47
CA PHE A 88 -22.34 -10.26 -9.51
C PHE A 88 -21.21 -11.23 -9.91
N PRO A 89 -20.68 -11.14 -11.14
CA PRO A 89 -19.46 -11.86 -11.52
C PRO A 89 -18.28 -11.51 -10.61
N ALA A 90 -17.36 -12.45 -10.40
CA ALA A 90 -16.21 -12.30 -9.49
C ALA A 90 -15.42 -11.00 -9.73
N ASP A 91 -15.15 -10.66 -11.00
CA ASP A 91 -14.45 -9.43 -11.39
C ASP A 91 -15.11 -8.14 -10.85
N TRP A 92 -16.43 -8.16 -10.63
CA TRP A 92 -17.19 -6.99 -10.17
C TRP A 92 -17.38 -7.01 -8.65
N GLN A 93 -17.27 -8.18 -8.01
CA GLN A 93 -17.36 -8.30 -6.55
C GLN A 93 -16.24 -7.53 -5.87
N ASP A 94 -15.04 -7.58 -6.46
CA ASP A 94 -13.85 -6.90 -5.95
C ASP A 94 -13.71 -5.43 -6.39
N SER A 95 -14.68 -4.92 -7.15
CA SER A 95 -14.68 -3.54 -7.63
C SER A 95 -15.16 -2.54 -6.58
N GLY A 96 -14.99 -1.25 -6.87
CA GLY A 96 -15.50 -0.14 -6.05
C GLY A 96 -17.03 -0.07 -5.90
N LEU A 97 -17.78 -1.03 -6.46
CA LEU A 97 -19.23 -1.16 -6.25
C LEU A 97 -19.57 -1.55 -4.80
N PHE A 98 -18.81 -2.50 -4.25
CA PHE A 98 -19.00 -3.09 -2.92
C PHE A 98 -17.83 -2.83 -1.98
N LYS A 99 -16.74 -2.26 -2.49
CA LYS A 99 -15.58 -1.86 -1.71
C LYS A 99 -15.49 -0.34 -1.62
N LEU A 100 -15.18 0.14 -0.42
CA LEU A 100 -14.92 1.55 -0.14
C LEU A 100 -13.43 1.75 0.11
N THR A 101 -12.88 2.75 -0.57
CA THR A 101 -11.49 3.16 -0.42
C THR A 101 -11.46 4.68 -0.21
N LEU A 102 -10.68 5.13 0.77
CA LEU A 102 -10.69 6.49 1.28
C LEU A 102 -9.53 7.31 0.74
N TYR A 103 -9.74 7.98 -0.39
CA TYR A 103 -8.76 8.87 -1.03
C TYR A 103 -8.78 10.30 -0.46
N GLN A 104 -9.82 10.65 0.30
CA GLN A 104 -10.04 12.02 0.75
C GLN A 104 -8.98 12.48 1.77
N SER A 105 -8.76 13.79 1.84
CA SER A 105 -7.94 14.42 2.89
C SER A 105 -8.46 14.09 4.29
N VAL A 106 -7.61 14.15 5.32
CA VAL A 106 -8.06 13.97 6.71
C VAL A 106 -9.09 15.02 7.15
N ALA A 107 -9.11 16.20 6.52
CA ALA A 107 -10.09 17.24 6.80
C ALA A 107 -11.48 16.84 6.28
N GLU A 108 -11.54 16.33 5.05
CA GLU A 108 -12.78 15.77 4.49
C GLU A 108 -13.24 14.54 5.25
N LEU A 109 -12.33 13.64 5.64
CA LEU A 109 -12.70 12.49 6.48
C LEU A 109 -13.30 12.91 7.81
N ALA A 110 -12.77 13.97 8.43
CA ALA A 110 -13.32 14.51 9.67
C ALA A 110 -14.72 15.12 9.46
N ASP A 111 -14.96 15.77 8.32
CA ASP A 111 -16.28 16.28 7.95
C ASP A 111 -17.28 15.13 7.69
N LEU A 112 -16.88 14.10 6.96
CA LEU A 112 -17.68 12.88 6.75
C LEU A 112 -17.97 12.15 8.07
N ALA A 113 -17.02 12.18 9.01
CA ALA A 113 -17.17 11.63 10.35
C ALA A 113 -18.08 12.46 11.27
N SER A 114 -18.55 13.64 10.84
CA SER A 114 -19.53 14.44 11.61
C SER A 114 -20.93 13.82 11.59
N GLN A 115 -21.22 13.00 10.57
CA GLN A 115 -22.50 12.34 10.39
C GLN A 115 -22.41 10.88 10.88
N GLU A 116 -23.49 10.37 11.48
CA GLU A 116 -23.56 8.96 11.92
C GLU A 116 -23.50 7.99 10.73
N THR A 117 -24.07 8.39 9.59
CA THR A 117 -24.02 7.60 8.36
C THR A 117 -23.94 8.54 7.16
N THR A 118 -22.88 8.38 6.37
CA THR A 118 -22.74 9.05 5.09
C THR A 118 -23.26 8.12 4.00
N ASN A 119 -24.16 8.60 3.15
CA ASN A 119 -24.72 7.77 2.09
C ASN A 119 -24.05 8.09 0.73
N LEU A 120 -23.21 7.18 0.24
CA LEU A 120 -22.51 7.36 -1.03
C LEU A 120 -23.32 6.75 -2.17
N ALA A 121 -23.92 7.58 -3.02
CA ALA A 121 -24.70 7.14 -4.16
C ALA A 121 -23.83 6.42 -5.22
N TRP A 122 -24.41 5.41 -5.88
CA TRP A 122 -23.90 4.95 -7.16
C TRP A 122 -24.13 6.03 -8.23
N THR A 123 -23.21 6.13 -9.18
CA THR A 123 -23.38 7.03 -10.32
C THR A 123 -24.50 6.52 -11.22
N GLY A 124 -25.07 7.42 -12.04
CA GLY A 124 -26.10 7.04 -13.01
C GLY A 124 -25.63 5.96 -13.99
N ASP A 125 -24.35 5.99 -14.38
CA ASP A 125 -23.75 4.96 -15.23
C ASP A 125 -23.69 3.60 -14.56
N THR A 126 -23.35 3.55 -13.26
CA THR A 126 -23.35 2.31 -12.49
C THR A 126 -24.75 1.71 -12.39
N VAL A 127 -25.77 2.54 -12.13
CA VAL A 127 -27.17 2.11 -12.08
C VAL A 127 -27.62 1.58 -13.46
N ARG A 128 -27.27 2.28 -14.54
CA ARG A 128 -27.55 1.84 -15.92
C ARG A 128 -26.88 0.52 -16.25
N MET A 129 -25.61 0.37 -15.89
CA MET A 129 -24.83 -0.85 -16.07
C MET A 129 -25.46 -2.03 -15.32
N TYR A 130 -25.88 -1.82 -14.07
CA TYR A 130 -26.59 -2.84 -13.29
C TYR A 130 -27.87 -3.31 -13.99
N ASN A 131 -28.73 -2.37 -14.40
CA ASN A 131 -30.00 -2.71 -15.07
C ASN A 131 -29.75 -3.47 -16.39
N TRP A 132 -28.76 -3.05 -17.18
CA TRP A 132 -28.37 -3.76 -18.40
C TRP A 132 -27.82 -5.17 -18.11
N ALA A 133 -27.00 -5.32 -17.08
CA ALA A 133 -26.43 -6.61 -16.69
C ALA A 133 -27.51 -7.59 -16.19
N VAL A 134 -28.54 -7.09 -15.50
CA VAL A 134 -29.71 -7.87 -15.09
C VAL A 134 -30.56 -8.29 -16.31
N GLN A 135 -30.84 -7.36 -17.23
CA GLN A 135 -31.63 -7.65 -18.45
C GLN A 135 -30.93 -8.63 -19.40
N SER A 136 -29.60 -8.55 -19.49
CA SER A 136 -28.78 -9.44 -20.30
C SER A 136 -28.55 -10.82 -19.66
N GLY A 137 -29.02 -11.05 -18.43
CA GLY A 137 -28.85 -12.30 -17.70
C GLY A 137 -27.45 -12.52 -17.12
N ARG A 138 -26.59 -11.50 -17.12
CA ARG A 138 -25.22 -11.56 -16.54
C ARG A 138 -25.19 -11.49 -15.02
N ILE A 139 -26.22 -10.90 -14.42
CA ILE A 139 -26.41 -10.82 -12.97
C ILE A 139 -27.75 -11.46 -12.63
N ALA A 140 -27.77 -12.28 -11.58
CA ALA A 140 -29.00 -12.85 -11.08
C ALA A 140 -29.95 -11.73 -10.60
N ARG A 141 -31.22 -11.83 -10.99
CA ARG A 141 -32.23 -10.88 -10.52
C ARG A 141 -32.34 -10.92 -9.01
N VAL A 142 -32.17 -9.77 -8.37
CA VAL A 142 -32.30 -9.59 -6.92
C VAL A 142 -33.75 -9.28 -6.51
N VAL A 143 -34.57 -8.86 -7.49
CA VAL A 143 -35.99 -8.50 -7.35
C VAL A 143 -36.81 -9.09 -8.51
N ARG A 144 -38.14 -8.95 -8.47
CA ARG A 144 -39.07 -9.40 -9.53
C ARG A 144 -38.77 -8.73 -10.88
N GLU A 145 -39.13 -9.38 -11.99
CA GLU A 145 -38.76 -8.96 -13.36
C GLU A 145 -39.28 -7.57 -13.75
N ASP A 146 -40.36 -7.13 -13.13
CA ASP A 146 -41.06 -5.88 -13.40
C ASP A 146 -40.44 -4.67 -12.68
N PHE A 147 -39.39 -4.89 -11.88
CA PHE A 147 -38.69 -3.83 -11.15
C PHE A 147 -37.34 -3.49 -11.80
N ALA A 148 -37.05 -2.20 -11.86
CA ALA A 148 -35.76 -1.67 -12.27
C ALA A 148 -35.11 -0.88 -11.12
N LEU A 149 -33.78 -0.89 -11.05
CA LEU A 149 -33.05 -0.08 -10.09
C LEU A 149 -33.12 1.39 -10.51
N ALA A 150 -33.68 2.25 -9.65
CA ALA A 150 -33.75 3.68 -9.87
C ALA A 150 -32.52 4.39 -9.28
N THR A 151 -32.18 4.06 -8.04
CA THR A 151 -30.97 4.55 -7.36
C THR A 151 -30.39 3.46 -6.49
N ALA A 152 -29.07 3.51 -6.27
CA ALA A 152 -28.42 2.68 -5.27
C ALA A 152 -27.49 3.55 -4.44
N SER A 153 -27.35 3.19 -3.17
CA SER A 153 -26.57 3.94 -2.23
C SER A 153 -25.84 3.03 -1.27
N ARG A 154 -24.69 3.52 -0.81
CA ARG A 154 -23.78 2.82 0.08
C ARG A 154 -23.76 3.55 1.42
N PRO A 155 -24.53 3.12 2.41
CA PRO A 155 -24.47 3.71 3.74
C PRO A 155 -23.14 3.33 4.40
N VAL A 156 -22.29 4.34 4.62
CA VAL A 156 -21.01 4.20 5.30
C VAL A 156 -21.17 4.72 6.73
N ALA A 157 -20.93 3.84 7.69
CA ALA A 157 -21.01 4.19 9.09
C ALA A 157 -19.81 5.04 9.51
N ARG A 158 -20.06 5.98 10.43
CA ARG A 158 -19.07 6.93 10.97
C ARG A 158 -17.75 6.31 11.39
N HIS A 159 -17.80 5.12 12.01
CA HIS A 159 -16.63 4.44 12.56
C HIS A 159 -15.55 4.11 11.53
N ILE A 160 -15.90 3.98 10.24
CA ILE A 160 -14.94 3.75 9.16
C ILE A 160 -14.04 4.98 8.98
N PHE A 161 -14.63 6.18 9.01
CA PHE A 161 -13.90 7.44 8.87
C PHE A 161 -13.09 7.76 10.13
N THR A 162 -13.70 7.61 11.32
CA THR A 162 -12.98 7.85 12.59
C THR A 162 -11.85 6.85 12.77
N GLY A 163 -12.05 5.58 12.40
CA GLY A 163 -10.99 4.56 12.45
C GLY A 163 -9.79 4.90 11.58
N ALA A 164 -10.01 5.46 10.38
CA ALA A 164 -8.92 5.93 9.52
C ALA A 164 -8.19 7.14 10.16
N LEU A 165 -8.92 8.10 10.73
CA LEU A 165 -8.32 9.25 11.42
C LEU A 165 -7.51 8.85 12.65
N ASP A 166 -8.01 7.90 13.45
CA ASP A 166 -7.32 7.36 14.62
C ASP A 166 -6.08 6.56 14.20
N ALA A 167 -6.15 5.81 13.11
CA ALA A 167 -5.00 5.10 12.56
C ALA A 167 -3.87 6.04 12.11
N VAL A 168 -4.20 7.22 11.59
CA VAL A 168 -3.23 8.27 11.27
C VAL A 168 -2.65 8.87 12.55
N ARG A 169 -3.50 9.20 13.54
CA ARG A 169 -3.07 9.72 14.84
C ARG A 169 -2.09 8.78 15.54
N ASN A 170 -2.40 7.48 15.59
CA ASN A 170 -1.55 6.48 16.23
C ASN A 170 -0.19 6.40 15.54
N ARG A 171 -0.14 6.41 14.20
CA ARG A 171 1.14 6.44 13.46
C ARG A 171 1.97 7.68 13.76
N ILE A 172 1.33 8.84 13.87
CA ILE A 172 2.02 10.08 14.26
C ILE A 172 2.61 9.95 15.66
N LEU A 173 1.84 9.39 16.60
CA LEU A 173 2.28 9.18 17.98
C LEU A 173 3.45 8.19 18.04
N ASP A 174 3.29 7.03 17.41
CA ASP A 174 4.30 5.97 17.37
C ASP A 174 5.61 6.48 16.74
N LEU A 175 5.53 7.21 15.62
CA LEU A 175 6.69 7.84 14.99
C LEU A 175 7.36 8.86 15.93
N ALA A 176 6.57 9.69 16.60
CA ALA A 176 7.10 10.70 17.53
C ALA A 176 7.81 10.06 18.71
N LEU A 177 7.25 8.99 19.29
CA LEU A 177 7.85 8.24 20.39
C LEU A 177 9.14 7.52 19.95
N GLU A 178 9.17 6.97 18.74
CA GLU A 178 10.36 6.29 18.23
C GLU A 178 11.50 7.28 17.95
N LEU A 179 11.17 8.44 17.38
CA LEU A 179 12.12 9.54 17.21
C LEU A 179 12.62 10.09 18.55
N GLU A 180 11.75 10.19 19.57
CA GLU A 180 12.17 10.58 20.93
C GLU A 180 13.16 9.59 21.53
N ARG A 181 12.93 8.30 21.31
CA ARG A 181 13.77 7.22 21.85
C ARG A 181 15.14 7.12 21.19
N LEU A 182 15.18 7.25 19.86
CA LEU A 182 16.40 7.01 19.08
C LEU A 182 17.16 8.28 18.71
N ALA A 183 16.46 9.38 18.47
CA ALA A 183 17.07 10.60 17.94
C ALA A 183 16.47 11.88 18.57
N PRO A 184 16.54 12.05 19.91
CA PRO A 184 15.87 13.13 20.63
C PRO A 184 16.31 14.54 20.21
N GLU A 185 17.54 14.69 19.71
CA GLU A 185 18.10 15.97 19.27
C GLU A 185 17.85 16.29 17.79
N ALA A 186 17.43 15.30 16.98
CA ALA A 186 17.42 15.41 15.52
C ALA A 186 16.45 16.46 14.95
N VAL A 187 15.42 16.82 15.72
CA VAL A 187 14.36 17.75 15.30
C VAL A 187 14.66 19.20 15.73
N GLN A 188 15.77 19.43 16.43
CA GLN A 188 16.24 20.76 16.78
C GLN A 188 16.81 21.50 15.55
N LEU A 189 16.72 22.83 15.54
CA LEU A 189 17.20 23.67 14.43
C LEU A 189 18.70 23.49 14.18
N ASP A 190 19.47 23.32 15.26
CA ASP A 190 20.93 23.17 15.24
C ASP A 190 21.39 21.70 15.33
N ALA A 191 20.49 20.75 15.07
CA ALA A 191 20.81 19.33 15.16
C ALA A 191 21.99 18.95 14.24
N PRO A 192 22.96 18.16 14.73
CA PRO A 192 24.08 17.73 13.92
C PRO A 192 23.61 16.82 12.77
N PRO A 193 24.32 16.82 11.62
CA PRO A 193 23.94 15.99 10.48
C PRO A 193 23.82 14.50 10.79
N SER A 194 24.62 13.99 11.73
CA SER A 194 24.57 12.60 12.20
C SER A 194 23.24 12.25 12.88
N ALA A 195 22.72 13.12 13.75
CA ALA A 195 21.44 12.91 14.43
C ALA A 195 20.27 12.96 13.42
N ARG A 196 20.36 13.82 12.39
CA ARG A 196 19.37 13.85 11.30
C ARG A 196 19.40 12.59 10.45
N ALA A 197 20.60 12.05 10.17
CA ALA A 197 20.74 10.80 9.43
C ALA A 197 20.16 9.60 10.20
N GLU A 198 20.39 9.54 11.51
CA GLU A 198 19.80 8.51 12.38
C GLU A 198 18.26 8.61 12.41
N ALA A 199 17.72 9.81 12.60
CA ALA A 199 16.27 10.03 12.53
C ALA A 199 15.67 9.70 11.16
N ALA A 200 16.36 10.02 10.07
CA ALA A 200 15.92 9.65 8.73
C ALA A 200 15.88 8.13 8.54
N GLN A 201 16.83 7.38 9.12
CA GLN A 201 16.79 5.91 9.11
C GLN A 201 15.59 5.37 9.88
N VAL A 202 15.27 5.96 11.04
CA VAL A 202 14.06 5.60 11.81
C VAL A 202 12.80 5.80 10.97
N VAL A 203 12.68 6.96 10.32
CA VAL A 203 11.51 7.27 9.49
C VAL A 203 11.39 6.31 8.30
N ASN A 204 12.50 5.98 7.62
CA ASN A 204 12.49 5.05 6.49
C ASN A 204 12.13 3.62 6.93
N ASN A 205 12.52 3.23 8.14
CA ASN A 205 12.16 1.93 8.72
C ASN A 205 10.75 1.93 9.33
N PHE A 206 10.14 3.11 9.48
CA PHE A 206 8.79 3.25 9.99
C PHE A 206 7.78 2.87 8.91
N HIS A 207 6.94 1.88 9.21
CA HIS A 207 5.97 1.30 8.28
C HIS A 207 4.75 2.22 8.07
N LEU A 208 4.97 3.39 7.46
CA LEU A 208 3.94 4.38 7.18
C LEU A 208 2.81 3.80 6.32
N PHE A 209 3.15 2.93 5.35
CA PHE A 209 2.22 2.38 4.37
C PHE A 209 1.82 0.91 4.62
N GLY A 210 2.34 0.24 5.66
CA GLY A 210 2.04 -1.17 5.97
C GLY A 210 3.28 -2.06 6.00
N PRO A 211 3.13 -3.40 6.15
CA PRO A 211 4.26 -4.34 6.31
C PRO A 211 5.15 -4.46 5.07
N SER A 212 4.79 -3.82 3.95
CA SER A 212 5.56 -3.83 2.70
C SER A 212 5.86 -2.39 2.28
N ASN A 213 6.81 -1.74 2.96
CA ASN A 213 7.43 -0.53 2.42
C ASN A 213 8.40 -0.97 1.30
N LEU A 214 7.95 -0.95 0.04
CA LEU A 214 8.86 -0.79 -1.09
C LEU A 214 9.24 0.69 -1.15
N ALA A 215 10.26 1.03 -0.37
CA ALA A 215 10.88 2.36 -0.32
C ALA A 215 11.55 2.70 -1.67
N VAL A 216 10.76 3.16 -2.63
CA VAL A 216 11.24 3.73 -3.88
C VAL A 216 11.66 5.17 -3.61
N SER A 217 12.91 5.37 -3.15
CA SER A 217 13.72 6.60 -3.31
C SER A 217 14.65 6.90 -2.12
N SER A 218 15.65 6.04 -1.86
CA SER A 218 16.87 6.49 -1.20
C SER A 218 18.11 5.86 -1.83
N SER A 219 19.09 6.70 -2.17
CA SER A 219 20.28 6.36 -2.95
C SER A 219 21.39 5.65 -2.15
N ASN A 220 21.03 4.86 -1.14
CA ASN A 220 21.92 3.99 -0.38
C ASN A 220 21.08 2.87 0.23
N PHE A 221 20.77 1.90 -0.62
CA PHE A 221 19.94 0.77 -0.30
C PHE A 221 20.77 -0.30 0.42
N SER A 222 20.72 -0.31 1.75
CA SER A 222 20.88 -1.54 2.53
C SER A 222 19.52 -1.86 3.14
N GLN A 223 18.55 -2.20 2.28
CA GLN A 223 17.27 -2.66 2.77
C GLN A 223 17.50 -4.02 3.44
N SER A 224 17.29 -4.08 4.74
CA SER A 224 17.08 -5.33 5.46
C SER A 224 15.72 -5.88 5.04
N LEU A 225 15.65 -6.35 3.79
CA LEU A 225 14.75 -7.44 3.45
C LEU A 225 15.12 -8.56 4.42
N ASN A 226 14.22 -8.92 5.33
CA ASN A 226 14.29 -10.20 6.05
C ASN A 226 14.01 -11.37 5.08
N LEU A 227 14.51 -11.27 3.85
CA LEU A 227 14.72 -12.42 2.99
C LEU A 227 15.96 -13.08 3.53
N SER A 228 15.81 -14.25 4.15
CA SER A 228 16.97 -15.06 4.48
C SER A 228 17.77 -15.27 3.19
N LEU A 229 18.97 -14.72 3.14
CA LEU A 229 19.86 -14.91 2.01
C LEU A 229 20.01 -16.42 1.75
N PRO A 230 20.04 -16.87 0.48
CA PRO A 230 20.21 -18.27 0.17
C PRO A 230 21.44 -18.86 0.87
N GLU A 231 21.30 -20.07 1.42
CA GLU A 231 22.46 -20.80 1.92
C GLU A 231 23.40 -21.16 0.77
N ILE A 232 24.71 -21.16 1.05
CA ILE A 232 25.75 -21.43 0.05
C ILE A 232 25.51 -22.79 -0.59
N GLY A 233 25.31 -22.81 -1.92
CA GLY A 233 25.09 -24.04 -2.69
C GLY A 233 23.69 -24.66 -2.58
N ASP A 234 22.72 -24.03 -1.91
CA ASP A 234 21.33 -24.52 -1.86
C ASP A 234 20.43 -23.83 -2.90
N PHE A 235 20.15 -24.52 -3.99
CA PHE A 235 19.29 -24.02 -5.07
C PHE A 235 17.83 -23.85 -4.63
N ALA A 236 17.34 -24.66 -3.69
CA ALA A 236 15.96 -24.56 -3.22
C ALA A 236 15.72 -23.30 -2.36
N SER A 237 16.77 -22.78 -1.73
CA SER A 237 16.72 -21.50 -1.03
C SER A 237 16.90 -20.32 -2.00
N LEU A 238 17.72 -20.49 -3.05
CA LEU A 238 17.86 -19.49 -4.12
C LEU A 238 16.58 -19.32 -4.94
N SER A 239 15.92 -20.41 -5.33
CA SER A 239 14.68 -20.35 -6.11
C SER A 239 13.57 -19.63 -5.36
N ARG A 240 13.38 -19.95 -4.07
CA ARG A 240 12.42 -19.27 -3.19
C ARG A 240 12.71 -17.77 -3.09
N TYR A 241 13.97 -17.41 -2.88
CA TYR A 241 14.43 -16.03 -2.83
C TYR A 241 14.12 -15.28 -4.14
N LEU A 242 14.38 -15.90 -5.30
CA LEU A 242 14.12 -15.31 -6.61
C LEU A 242 12.61 -15.22 -6.93
N SER A 243 11.80 -16.20 -6.51
CA SER A 243 10.34 -16.14 -6.61
C SER A 243 9.76 -15.03 -5.74
N GLU A 244 10.29 -14.85 -4.52
CA GLU A 244 9.90 -13.76 -3.60
C GLU A 244 10.31 -12.38 -4.12
N LEU A 245 11.37 -12.30 -4.93
CA LEU A 245 11.76 -11.11 -5.69
C LEU A 245 10.85 -10.84 -6.92
N GLY A 246 9.91 -11.73 -7.23
CA GLY A 246 8.94 -11.55 -8.30
C GLY A 246 9.44 -11.97 -9.69
N LEU A 247 10.47 -12.82 -9.79
CA LEU A 247 10.87 -13.40 -11.06
C LEU A 247 9.86 -14.47 -11.54
N PRO A 248 9.50 -14.48 -12.83
CA PRO A 248 8.70 -15.56 -13.40
C PRO A 248 9.41 -16.91 -13.26
N ASP A 249 8.67 -17.97 -12.95
CA ASP A 249 9.21 -19.33 -12.78
C ASP A 249 10.06 -19.77 -13.99
N ALA A 250 9.67 -19.39 -15.21
CA ALA A 250 10.43 -19.68 -16.43
C ALA A 250 11.86 -19.10 -16.42
N GLN A 251 12.12 -18.00 -15.71
CA GLN A 251 13.47 -17.45 -15.56
C GLN A 251 14.28 -18.20 -14.51
N ILE A 252 13.61 -18.72 -13.48
CA ILE A 252 14.23 -19.54 -12.43
C ILE A 252 14.62 -20.90 -13.00
N ASP A 253 13.77 -21.51 -13.83
CA ASP A 253 14.07 -22.76 -14.55
C ASP A 253 15.28 -22.60 -15.49
N ASN A 254 15.36 -21.45 -16.20
CA ASN A 254 16.51 -21.14 -17.05
C ASN A 254 17.81 -20.97 -16.24
N LEU A 255 17.72 -20.45 -15.02
CA LEU A 255 18.87 -20.35 -14.11
C LEU A 255 19.32 -21.73 -13.62
N GLU A 256 18.38 -22.62 -13.31
CA GLU A 256 18.67 -24.01 -12.92
C GLU A 256 19.46 -24.73 -14.02
N ALA A 257 18.96 -24.67 -15.26
CA ALA A 257 19.63 -25.26 -16.41
C ALA A 257 21.02 -24.66 -16.65
N ALA A 258 21.17 -23.34 -16.50
CA ALA A 258 22.47 -22.69 -16.65
C ALA A 258 23.48 -23.11 -15.57
N LEU A 259 23.02 -23.33 -14.34
CA LEU A 259 23.84 -23.80 -13.22
C LEU A 259 24.30 -25.26 -13.44
N GLU A 260 23.39 -26.15 -13.86
CA GLU A 260 23.72 -27.54 -14.17
C GLU A 260 24.73 -27.65 -15.33
N GLU A 261 24.55 -26.86 -16.38
CA GLU A 261 25.44 -26.85 -17.53
C GLU A 261 26.84 -26.28 -17.19
N ASP A 262 26.92 -25.24 -16.36
CA ASP A 262 28.20 -24.68 -15.92
C ASP A 262 28.96 -25.67 -15.01
N VAL A 263 28.26 -26.41 -14.13
CA VAL A 263 28.86 -27.49 -13.34
C VAL A 263 29.34 -28.64 -14.24
N ALA A 264 28.54 -29.05 -15.22
CA ALA A 264 28.91 -30.09 -16.19
C ALA A 264 30.10 -29.68 -17.07
N ALA A 265 30.28 -28.38 -17.33
CA ALA A 265 31.42 -27.80 -18.05
C ALA A 265 32.69 -27.63 -17.18
N GLY A 266 32.64 -27.99 -15.90
CA GLY A 266 33.78 -27.92 -14.97
C GLY A 266 34.00 -26.55 -14.32
N ALA A 267 32.98 -25.68 -14.28
CA ALA A 267 33.07 -24.42 -13.56
C ALA A 267 33.09 -24.64 -12.03
N PRO A 268 33.86 -23.84 -11.26
CA PRO A 268 33.85 -23.90 -9.80
C PRO A 268 32.46 -23.58 -9.25
N SER A 269 31.98 -24.37 -8.29
CA SER A 269 30.65 -24.19 -7.66
C SER A 269 30.51 -22.94 -6.79
N ASN A 270 31.60 -22.17 -6.61
CA ASN A 270 31.68 -20.97 -5.79
C ASN A 270 31.83 -19.68 -6.62
N VAL A 271 31.71 -19.75 -7.95
CA VAL A 271 31.76 -18.58 -8.83
C VAL A 271 30.71 -18.71 -9.92
N PRO A 272 29.99 -17.63 -10.27
CA PRO A 272 29.10 -17.64 -11.43
C PRO A 272 29.87 -17.98 -12.71
N GLY A 273 29.50 -19.11 -13.33
CA GLY A 273 30.04 -19.57 -14.61
C GLY A 273 29.58 -18.70 -15.80
N PRO A 274 30.10 -18.97 -17.01
CA PRO A 274 29.81 -18.17 -18.19
C PRO A 274 28.32 -18.16 -18.57
N ARG A 275 27.58 -19.25 -18.32
CA ARG A 275 26.14 -19.33 -18.64
C ARG A 275 25.28 -18.63 -17.60
N VAL A 276 25.61 -18.76 -16.32
CA VAL A 276 24.96 -17.98 -15.25
C VAL A 276 25.16 -16.48 -15.45
N ARG A 277 26.34 -16.05 -15.91
CA ARG A 277 26.60 -14.63 -16.27
C ARG A 277 25.81 -14.17 -17.49
N ALA A 278 25.66 -15.02 -18.51
CA ALA A 278 24.85 -14.71 -19.68
C ALA A 278 23.37 -14.59 -19.34
N TRP A 279 22.88 -15.43 -18.42
CA TRP A 279 21.53 -15.31 -17.85
C TRP A 279 21.36 -14.02 -17.05
N LEU A 280 22.32 -13.64 -16.20
CA LEU A 280 22.24 -12.37 -15.47
C LEU A 280 22.17 -11.16 -16.41
N GLU A 281 22.89 -11.22 -17.53
CA GLU A 281 22.84 -10.19 -18.56
C GLU A 281 21.50 -10.16 -19.31
N SER A 282 20.85 -11.31 -19.52
CA SER A 282 19.51 -11.35 -20.13
C SER A 282 18.46 -10.72 -19.21
N ILE A 283 18.54 -10.96 -17.90
CA ILE A 283 17.69 -10.31 -16.89
C ILE A 283 17.92 -8.80 -16.87
N ARG A 284 19.18 -8.34 -16.99
CA ARG A 284 19.52 -6.91 -17.10
C ARG A 284 18.92 -6.23 -18.31
N GLN A 285 18.89 -6.92 -19.46
CA GLN A 285 18.31 -6.39 -20.69
C GLN A 285 16.78 -6.35 -20.68
N VAL A 286 16.13 -7.28 -19.97
CA VAL A 286 14.66 -7.28 -19.80
C VAL A 286 14.21 -6.24 -18.77
N GLY A 287 15.07 -5.88 -17.81
CA GLY A 287 14.80 -4.96 -16.70
C GLY A 287 15.00 -3.46 -16.97
N THR A 288 14.86 -2.94 -18.19
CA THR A 288 15.15 -1.52 -18.52
C THR A 288 14.06 -0.52 -18.10
N GLY A 289 13.33 -0.78 -17.01
CA GLY A 289 12.33 0.11 -16.41
C GLY A 289 12.66 0.42 -14.94
N ALA A 290 11.97 1.40 -14.33
CA ALA A 290 12.21 1.83 -12.95
C ALA A 290 12.09 0.70 -11.90
N THR A 291 11.31 -0.35 -12.18
CA THR A 291 11.18 -1.57 -11.38
C THR A 291 12.19 -2.67 -11.74
N GLY A 292 12.79 -2.64 -12.93
CA GLY A 292 13.69 -3.71 -13.40
C GLY A 292 15.11 -3.61 -12.85
N GLY A 293 15.58 -2.40 -12.49
CA GLY A 293 16.86 -2.22 -11.81
C GLY A 293 16.93 -2.88 -10.42
N LEU A 294 15.81 -2.86 -9.69
CA LEU A 294 15.69 -3.45 -8.35
C LEU A 294 15.74 -4.98 -8.38
N ILE A 295 15.10 -5.60 -9.38
CA ILE A 295 15.15 -7.05 -9.59
C ILE A 295 16.58 -7.50 -9.91
N VAL A 296 17.31 -6.75 -10.75
CA VAL A 296 18.71 -7.05 -11.08
C VAL A 296 19.62 -7.01 -9.87
N GLU A 297 19.47 -6.02 -8.99
CA GLU A 297 20.30 -5.90 -7.78
C GLU A 297 19.99 -7.03 -6.78
N GLY A 298 18.71 -7.34 -6.55
CA GLY A 298 18.30 -8.48 -5.72
C GLY A 298 18.81 -9.82 -6.24
N VAL A 299 18.69 -10.06 -7.56
CA VAL A 299 19.24 -11.26 -8.21
C VAL A 299 20.76 -11.35 -8.02
N THR A 300 21.46 -10.22 -8.16
CA THR A 300 22.93 -10.18 -7.99
C THR A 300 23.32 -10.51 -6.55
N ALA A 301 22.59 -9.99 -5.56
CA ALA A 301 22.81 -10.28 -4.14
C ALA A 301 22.51 -11.75 -3.77
N GLY A 302 21.41 -12.31 -4.29
CA GLY A 302 21.05 -13.72 -4.09
C GLY A 302 22.06 -14.67 -4.70
N LEU A 303 22.55 -14.38 -5.91
CA LEU A 303 23.64 -15.14 -6.52
C LEU A 303 24.94 -15.00 -5.72
N GLY A 304 25.28 -13.80 -5.23
CA GLY A 304 26.45 -13.59 -4.37
C GLY A 304 26.41 -14.45 -3.12
N ALA A 305 25.27 -14.49 -2.42
CA ALA A 305 25.07 -15.34 -1.26
C ALA A 305 25.15 -16.84 -1.60
N PHE A 306 24.53 -17.28 -2.69
CA PHE A 306 24.57 -18.67 -3.16
C PHE A 306 26.00 -19.15 -3.47
N PHE A 307 26.82 -18.29 -4.07
CA PHE A 307 28.22 -18.60 -4.41
C PHE A 307 29.20 -18.30 -3.26
N GLY A 308 28.76 -17.63 -2.19
CA GLY A 308 29.58 -17.24 -1.04
C GLY A 308 30.53 -16.06 -1.30
N THR A 309 30.15 -15.13 -2.19
CA THR A 309 30.94 -13.94 -2.61
C THR A 309 30.30 -12.63 -2.18
#